data_AF-A0A838GE02-F1
#
_entry.id   AF-A0A838GE02-F1
#
_cell.length_a   1.000
_cell.length_b   1.000
_cell.length_c   1.000
_cell.angle_alpha   90.00
_cell.angle_beta   90.00
_cell.angle_gamma   90.00
#
_symmetry.space_group_name_H-M   'P 1'
#
loop_
_entity.id
_entity.type
_entity.pdbx_description
1 polymer ?
#
loop_
_entity_poly.entity_id
_entity_poly.type
_entity_poly.pdbx_seq_one_letter_code
_entity_poly.pdbx_strand_id
1 'polypeptide(L)'
;MRTCPNCGHENGENDHFCSNCGAQLDAESSGTSVPDQLTPPTSQPSNVIPPPVDFRAAPGASVEEEWRMSSLGPPPKRKRPLWLMILIGLIAVCLLACVALIGFSLTDTGQEWFSDIATEAAQQATEQAN
;
A
#
# COMPACT_ATOMS: atom_id res chain seq x y z
N MET A 1 -11.74 8.00 -1.77
CA MET A 1 -10.66 8.88 -2.29
C MET A 1 -10.97 10.33 -1.92
N ARG A 2 -9.98 11.21 -1.77
CA ARG A 2 -10.19 12.63 -1.43
C ARG A 2 -9.41 13.55 -2.35
N THR A 3 -10.00 14.67 -2.72
CA THR A 3 -9.40 15.63 -3.65
C THR A 3 -8.66 16.72 -2.87
N CYS A 4 -7.42 17.01 -3.27
CA CYS A 4 -6.66 18.09 -2.65
C CYS A 4 -7.34 19.45 -2.90
N PRO A 5 -7.64 20.23 -1.86
CA PRO A 5 -8.27 21.55 -2.03
C PRO A 5 -7.31 22.60 -2.63
N ASN A 6 -6.00 22.34 -2.60
CA ASN A 6 -4.99 23.26 -3.13
C ASN A 6 -4.75 23.07 -4.63
N CYS A 7 -4.63 21.83 -5.11
CA CYS A 7 -4.26 21.55 -6.51
C CYS A 7 -5.23 20.62 -7.28
N GLY A 8 -6.29 20.13 -6.65
CA GLY A 8 -7.29 19.28 -7.29
C GLY A 8 -6.87 17.82 -7.53
N HIS A 9 -5.72 17.39 -7.01
CA HIS A 9 -5.25 16.01 -7.19
C HIS A 9 -6.02 15.02 -6.31
N GLU A 10 -6.38 13.86 -6.88
CA GLU A 10 -7.05 12.79 -6.15
C GLU A 10 -6.02 11.98 -5.33
N ASN A 11 -6.23 11.92 -4.02
CA ASN A 11 -5.39 11.20 -3.08
C ASN A 11 -6.20 10.10 -2.38
N GLY A 12 -5.49 9.14 -1.78
CA GLY A 12 -6.08 8.11 -0.94
C GLY A 12 -6.74 8.70 0.31
N GLU A 13 -7.70 7.98 0.87
CA GLU A 13 -8.43 8.42 2.08
C GLU A 13 -7.51 8.54 3.31
N ASN A 14 -6.39 7.82 3.32
CA ASN A 14 -5.44 7.80 4.43
C ASN A 14 -4.19 8.69 4.19
N ASP A 15 -4.10 9.42 3.08
CA ASP A 15 -2.90 10.18 2.72
C ASP A 15 -2.85 11.53 3.43
N HIS A 16 -2.03 11.72 4.47
CA HIS A 16 -1.95 12.97 5.23
C HIS A 16 -1.51 14.21 4.42
N PHE A 17 -0.78 14.00 3.31
CA PHE A 17 -0.25 15.04 2.43
C PHE A 17 -0.56 14.73 0.97
N CYS A 18 -0.74 15.77 0.16
CA CYS A 18 -0.99 15.62 -1.27
C CYS A 18 0.25 15.14 -2.01
N SER A 19 0.14 14.02 -2.73
CA SER A 19 1.23 13.43 -3.50
C SER A 19 1.71 14.29 -4.69
N ASN A 20 0.90 15.26 -5.11
CA ASN A 20 1.21 16.19 -6.20
C ASN A 20 1.88 17.50 -5.73
N CYS A 21 1.30 18.19 -4.74
CA CYS A 21 1.74 19.53 -4.32
C CYS A 21 2.29 19.62 -2.89
N GLY A 22 2.20 18.54 -2.10
CA GLY A 22 2.67 18.50 -0.70
C GLY A 22 1.77 19.19 0.32
N ALA A 23 0.61 19.73 -0.08
CA ALA A 23 -0.33 20.35 0.87
C ALA A 23 -0.89 19.31 1.86
N GLN A 24 -1.03 19.70 3.13
CA GLN A 24 -1.71 18.86 4.14
C GLN A 24 -3.17 18.69 3.79
N LEU A 25 -3.66 17.45 3.87
CA LEU A 25 -5.03 17.09 3.51
C LEU A 25 -5.95 16.91 4.73
N ASP A 26 -5.38 16.78 5.94
CA ASP A 26 -6.13 16.61 7.20
C ASP A 26 -6.65 17.91 7.80
N ALA A 27 -6.45 19.04 7.11
CA ALA A 27 -6.87 20.35 7.56
C ALA A 27 -8.28 20.69 7.02
N GLU A 28 -9.27 19.86 7.34
CA GLU A 28 -10.66 20.27 7.16
C GLU A 28 -11.01 21.23 8.31
N SER A 29 -11.14 22.52 7.99
CA SER A 29 -11.56 23.64 8.86
C SER A 29 -10.48 24.38 9.65
N SER A 30 -9.88 25.38 9.00
CA SER A 30 -9.69 26.70 9.62
C SER A 30 -9.68 27.78 8.55
N GLY A 31 -10.88 28.19 8.14
CA GLY A 31 -11.09 29.58 7.78
C GLY A 31 -11.33 30.38 9.06
N THR A 32 -10.35 31.17 9.50
CA THR A 32 -10.63 32.39 10.26
C THR A 32 -9.49 33.40 10.15
N SER A 33 -9.93 34.64 10.11
CA SER A 33 -9.31 35.93 9.78
C SER A 33 -8.18 36.47 10.69
N VAL A 34 -7.16 37.00 10.01
CA VAL A 34 -6.19 38.13 10.24
C VAL A 34 -6.62 39.21 11.27
N PRO A 35 -5.72 39.81 12.11
CA PRO A 35 -4.90 41.03 11.80
C PRO A 35 -3.41 40.95 12.26
N ASP A 36 -2.40 41.32 11.44
CA ASP A 36 -1.88 42.70 11.22
C ASP A 36 -1.51 43.38 12.56
N GLN A 37 -0.27 43.63 12.98
CA GLN A 37 0.92 44.28 12.38
C GLN A 37 2.16 44.04 13.31
N LEU A 38 3.43 44.44 13.10
CA LEU A 38 4.15 45.39 12.23
C LEU A 38 5.56 44.81 11.95
N THR A 39 5.93 44.62 10.68
CA THR A 39 6.94 45.47 9.98
C THR A 39 7.19 44.91 8.58
N PRO A 40 6.90 45.68 7.52
CA PRO A 40 7.34 45.34 6.17
C PRO A 40 8.79 45.81 5.93
N PRO A 41 9.72 44.96 5.44
CA PRO A 41 10.83 45.46 4.65
C PRO A 41 10.30 45.78 3.25
N THR A 42 10.04 47.06 3.02
CA THR A 42 9.74 47.61 1.71
C THR A 42 10.98 47.56 0.81
N SER A 43 10.77 47.00 -0.38
CA SER A 43 11.41 47.32 -1.68
C SER A 43 12.89 46.97 -1.91
N GLN A 44 13.16 45.88 -2.64
CA GLN A 44 13.50 45.88 -4.08
C GLN A 44 14.08 44.51 -4.49
N PRO A 45 13.48 43.74 -5.41
CA PRO A 45 14.24 42.76 -6.16
C PRO A 45 15.10 43.55 -7.17
N SER A 46 16.38 43.67 -6.84
CA SER A 46 17.39 44.18 -7.77
C SER A 46 17.35 43.30 -9.02
N ASN A 47 16.85 43.86 -10.13
CA ASN A 47 16.90 43.23 -11.45
C ASN A 47 18.36 43.19 -11.92
N VAL A 48 19.12 42.21 -11.43
CA VAL A 48 20.42 41.87 -11.99
C VAL A 48 20.15 40.94 -13.16
N ILE A 49 20.03 41.53 -14.35
CA ILE A 49 20.09 40.79 -15.60
C ILE A 49 21.50 40.15 -15.64
N PRO A 50 21.63 38.80 -15.66
CA PRO A 50 22.93 38.19 -15.88
C PRO A 50 23.47 38.59 -17.27
N PRO A 51 24.80 38.67 -17.46
CA PRO A 51 25.37 39.04 -18.76
C PRO A 51 24.86 38.11 -19.86
N PRO A 52 24.75 38.59 -21.12
CA PRO A 52 24.30 37.75 -22.22
C PRO A 52 25.27 36.57 -22.37
N VAL A 53 24.79 35.36 -22.07
CA VAL A 53 25.48 34.13 -22.42
C VAL A 53 25.41 33.97 -23.94
N ASP A 54 26.57 34.02 -24.58
CA ASP A 54 26.73 33.81 -26.02
C ASP A 54 26.32 32.38 -26.40
N PHE A 55 25.12 32.22 -26.99
CA PHE A 55 24.65 30.97 -27.59
C PHE A 55 25.29 30.70 -28.95
N ARG A 56 26.63 30.76 -29.04
CA ARG A 56 27.33 30.13 -30.17
C ARG A 56 27.43 28.63 -29.92
N ALA A 57 26.33 27.95 -30.22
CA ALA A 57 26.22 26.50 -30.22
C ALA A 57 27.29 25.90 -31.15
N ALA A 58 28.16 25.06 -30.59
CA ALA A 58 29.01 24.17 -31.37
C ALA A 58 28.11 23.15 -32.11
N PRO A 59 28.33 22.89 -33.41
CA PRO A 59 27.54 21.92 -34.15
C PRO A 59 28.00 20.51 -33.74
N GLY A 60 27.16 19.80 -32.98
CA GLY A 60 27.36 18.37 -32.75
C GLY A 60 27.01 17.82 -31.36
N ALA A 61 26.64 18.65 -30.39
CA ALA A 61 26.14 18.13 -29.11
C ALA A 61 24.63 17.92 -29.20
N SER A 62 24.22 16.75 -29.67
CA SER A 62 22.82 16.35 -29.68
C SER A 62 22.31 16.19 -28.24
N VAL A 63 21.24 16.93 -27.94
CA VAL A 63 20.53 16.97 -26.66
C VAL A 63 19.58 15.77 -26.58
N GLU A 64 20.14 14.56 -26.66
CA GLU A 64 19.39 13.29 -26.60
C GLU A 64 19.72 12.46 -25.34
N GLU A 65 20.60 12.98 -24.48
CA GLU A 65 21.10 12.26 -23.30
C GLU A 65 20.25 12.51 -22.03
N GLU A 66 19.61 13.68 -21.87
CA GLU A 66 18.84 14.02 -20.65
C GLU A 66 17.53 13.22 -20.53
N TRP A 67 16.95 12.84 -21.68
CA TRP A 67 15.72 12.03 -21.75
C TRP A 67 16.00 10.55 -22.07
N ARG A 68 17.25 10.11 -21.90
CA ARG A 68 17.63 8.68 -21.91
C ARG A 68 17.51 8.03 -20.53
N MET A 69 16.52 8.45 -19.74
CA MET A 69 15.95 7.67 -18.64
C MET A 69 15.13 6.47 -19.19
N SER A 70 15.77 5.67 -20.06
CA SER A 70 15.34 4.32 -20.44
C SER A 70 16.01 3.24 -19.59
N SER A 71 16.66 3.58 -18.49
CA SER A 71 16.93 2.63 -17.43
C SER A 71 15.99 2.91 -16.27
N LEU A 72 14.71 2.55 -16.46
CA LEU A 72 13.93 2.03 -15.33
C LEU A 72 14.87 1.05 -14.62
N GLY A 73 15.33 1.40 -13.43
CA GLY A 73 16.23 0.53 -12.66
C GLY A 73 15.67 -0.89 -12.62
N PRO A 74 16.53 -1.92 -12.50
CA PRO A 74 16.05 -3.30 -12.46
C PRO A 74 14.89 -3.38 -11.46
N PRO A 75 13.72 -3.92 -11.85
CA PRO A 75 12.52 -3.89 -11.02
C PRO A 75 12.90 -4.45 -9.65
N PRO A 76 12.45 -3.84 -8.53
CA PRO A 76 12.85 -4.28 -7.21
C PRO A 76 12.60 -5.78 -7.13
N LYS A 77 13.69 -6.55 -6.99
CA LYS A 77 13.62 -8.01 -6.95
C LYS A 77 12.69 -8.32 -5.79
N ARG A 78 11.46 -8.77 -6.09
CA ARG A 78 10.50 -9.24 -5.10
C ARG A 78 11.20 -10.41 -4.40
N LYS A 79 11.84 -10.12 -3.27
CA LYS A 79 12.32 -11.15 -2.36
C LYS A 79 11.04 -11.81 -1.92
N ARG A 80 10.68 -12.93 -2.56
CA ARG A 80 9.55 -13.77 -2.16
C ARG A 80 9.80 -13.97 -0.67
N PRO A 81 9.02 -13.32 0.22
CA PRO A 81 9.35 -13.40 1.62
C PRO A 81 9.24 -14.87 1.93
N LEU A 82 10.26 -15.45 2.55
CA LEU A 82 10.27 -16.86 2.94
C LEU A 82 8.96 -17.23 3.68
N TRP A 83 8.36 -16.25 4.34
CA TRP A 83 7.01 -16.28 4.92
C TRP A 83 5.87 -16.62 3.93
N LEU A 84 5.88 -16.13 2.68
CA LEU A 84 4.90 -16.53 1.66
C LEU A 84 5.03 -18.01 1.30
N MET A 85 6.25 -18.58 1.28
CA MET A 85 6.44 -20.01 1.08
C MET A 85 5.96 -20.83 2.30
N ILE A 86 6.17 -20.32 3.51
CA ILE A 86 5.64 -20.93 4.74
C ILE A 86 4.10 -20.90 4.74
N LEU A 87 3.49 -19.76 4.38
CA LEU A 87 2.05 -19.59 4.29
C LEU A 87 1.44 -20.54 3.24
N ILE A 88 2.01 -20.57 2.03
CA ILE A 88 1.57 -21.49 0.96
C ILE A 88 1.75 -22.94 1.40
N GLY A 89 2.86 -23.28 2.08
CA GLY A 89 3.08 -24.60 2.65
C GLY A 89 2.05 -24.99 3.68
N LEU A 90 1.71 -24.10 4.62
CA LEU A 90 0.69 -24.34 5.65
C LEU A 90 -0.69 -24.52 5.02
N ILE A 91 -1.05 -23.67 4.05
CA ILE A 91 -2.31 -23.81 3.29
C ILE A 91 -2.34 -25.15 2.56
N ALA A 92 -1.27 -25.54 1.87
CA ALA A 92 -1.20 -26.81 1.15
C ALA A 92 -1.33 -28.01 2.08
N VAL A 93 -0.64 -28.00 3.23
CA VAL A 93 -0.75 -29.06 4.26
C VAL A 93 -2.18 -29.11 4.82
N CYS A 94 -2.78 -27.96 5.10
CA CYS A 94 -4.16 -27.88 5.58
C CYS A 94 -5.14 -28.46 4.56
N LEU A 95 -4.98 -28.12 3.27
CA LEU A 95 -5.82 -28.65 2.20
C LEU A 95 -5.63 -30.16 2.01
N LEU A 96 -4.40 -30.66 2.08
CA LEU A 96 -4.12 -32.11 2.01
C LEU A 96 -4.74 -32.87 3.19
N ALA A 97 -4.62 -32.32 4.40
CA ALA A 97 -5.27 -32.89 5.59
C ALA A 97 -6.80 -32.92 5.43
N CYS A 98 -7.40 -31.83 4.95
CA CYS A 98 -8.83 -31.79 4.67
C CYS A 98 -9.25 -32.85 3.64
N VAL A 99 -8.51 -32.98 2.52
CA VAL A 99 -8.82 -33.98 1.49
C VAL A 99 -8.68 -35.41 2.03
N ALA A 100 -7.66 -35.68 2.84
CA ALA A 100 -7.49 -36.99 3.48
C ALA A 100 -8.62 -37.29 4.48
N LEU A 101 -9.01 -36.32 5.30
CA LEU A 101 -10.12 -36.44 6.25
C LEU A 101 -11.45 -36.64 5.53
N ILE A 102 -11.71 -35.88 4.45
CA ILE A 102 -12.94 -36.02 3.64
C ILE A 102 -12.95 -37.38 2.96
N GLY A 103 -11.85 -37.80 2.34
CA GLY A 103 -11.75 -39.12 1.71
C GLY A 103 -11.93 -40.27 2.71
N PHE A 104 -11.34 -40.15 3.90
CA PHE A 104 -11.53 -41.11 5.00
C PHE A 104 -12.97 -41.14 5.48
N SER A 105 -13.60 -39.96 5.61
CA SER A 105 -15.01 -39.84 6.02
C SER A 105 -15.98 -40.45 5.01
N LEU A 106 -15.62 -40.42 3.72
CA LEU A 106 -16.41 -41.04 2.65
C LEU A 106 -16.14 -42.55 2.51
N THR A 107 -15.16 -43.09 3.22
CA THR A 107 -14.89 -44.53 3.27
C THR A 107 -15.76 -45.18 4.35
N ASP A 108 -16.26 -46.39 4.10
CA ASP A 108 -17.16 -47.11 5.03
C ASP A 108 -16.58 -47.23 6.45
N THR A 109 -15.26 -47.41 6.56
CA THR A 109 -14.52 -47.48 7.83
C THR A 109 -14.57 -46.17 8.63
N GLY A 110 -14.69 -45.01 7.96
CA GLY A 110 -14.75 -43.71 8.63
C GLY A 110 -16.09 -43.47 9.30
N GLN A 111 -17.19 -43.89 8.66
CA GLN A 111 -18.55 -43.65 9.17
C GLN A 111 -18.82 -44.38 10.49
N GLU A 112 -18.38 -45.63 10.64
CA GLU A 112 -18.56 -46.41 11.88
C GLU A 112 -17.84 -45.74 13.08
N TRP A 113 -16.63 -45.25 12.86
CA TRP A 113 -15.86 -44.55 13.89
C TRP A 113 -16.52 -43.23 14.33
N PHE A 114 -17.14 -42.48 13.41
CA PHE A 114 -17.87 -41.26 13.77
C PHE A 114 -19.13 -41.56 14.58
N SER A 115 -19.85 -42.65 14.30
CA SER A 115 -21.04 -43.02 15.08
C SER A 115 -20.71 -43.37 16.53
N ASP A 116 -19.56 -44.00 16.78
CA ASP A 116 -19.12 -44.33 18.15
C ASP A 116 -18.80 -43.06 18.95
N ILE A 117 -18.02 -42.14 18.38
CA ILE A 117 -17.70 -40.84 19.01
C ILE A 117 -18.97 -40.01 19.25
N ALA A 118 -19.90 -39.99 18.30
CA ALA A 118 -21.16 -39.26 18.46
C ALA A 118 -22.00 -39.82 19.61
N THR A 119 -21.96 -41.13 19.82
CA THR A 119 -22.68 -41.81 20.90
C THR A 119 -22.06 -41.49 22.26
N GLU A 120 -20.73 -41.53 22.38
CA GLU A 120 -20.02 -41.13 23.62
C GLU A 120 -20.28 -39.65 23.97
N ALA A 121 -20.27 -38.76 22.97
CA ALA A 121 -20.56 -37.34 23.18
C ALA A 121 -22.00 -37.11 23.68
N ALA A 122 -22.98 -37.86 23.15
CA ALA A 122 -24.35 -37.80 23.62
C ALA A 122 -24.49 -38.27 25.07
N GLN A 123 -23.76 -39.32 25.45
CA GLN A 123 -23.74 -39.82 26.83
C GLN A 123 -23.15 -38.76 27.79
N GLN A 124 -22.02 -38.14 27.44
CA GLN A 124 -21.41 -37.06 28.24
C GLN A 124 -22.35 -35.85 28.42
N ALA A 125 -23.08 -35.47 27.37
CA ALA A 125 -24.04 -34.37 27.46
C ALA A 125 -25.21 -34.69 28.41
N THR A 126 -25.61 -35.97 28.49
CA THR A 126 -26.69 -36.42 29.38
C THR A 126 -26.24 -36.43 30.84
N GLU A 127 -25.00 -36.84 31.11
CA GLU A 127 -24.39 -36.79 32.44
C GLU A 127 -24.21 -35.36 32.97
N GLN A 128 -23.85 -34.41 32.11
CA GLN A 128 -23.74 -32.99 32.52
C GLN A 128 -25.09 -32.34 32.82
N ALA A 129 -26.19 -32.92 32.34
CA ALA A 129 -27.53 -32.38 32.51
C ALA A 129 -28.25 -32.88 33.77
N ASN A 130 -27.71 -33.87 34.49
CA ASN A 130 -28.33 -34.49 35.67
C ASN A 130 -27.47 -34.34 36.93
#